data_AF-A0A6V8MU10-F1
#
_entry.id   AF-A0A6V8MU10-F1
#
_cell.length_a   1.000
_cell.length_b   1.000
_cell.length_c   1.000
_cell.angle_alpha   90.00
_cell.angle_beta   90.00
_cell.angle_gamma   90.00
#
_symmetry.space_group_name_H-M   'P 1'
#
loop_
_entity.id
_entity.type
_entity.pdbx_description
1 polymer ?
#
loop_
_entity_poly.entity_id
_entity_poly.type
_entity_poly.pdbx_seq_one_letter_code
_entity_poly.pdbx_strand_id
1 'polypeptide(L)'
;MKECGFLQRTGNPKELASGAAECDPFECTLCGLCTAVCPLGIDPAAYFLERRREVRQAKGADDPRHAPLIAYERRGTSRAYTFYGLPENCSAVFFPGCALPGSRPEAVWKVYEELKRTLPGLGIVLDCCLKPSHSLGRKEHFGASFREITDYLLDKGIQKVLVACPNCQRIFSEYGSHFTVQTVYEAFAGIPGAIPASPSATVVIHDPCVSRGMKSTQDAVRELVARRGLHVEEMKHARQRTQCCGRGGGVNFVRSNALEEAAASRAAEAAGRAMVTYCAACAETYRGKTTTMHVLDLWLSPELAKAGRSKVSRAPFTYLNRLALKRRFRNSGYFAVMRERGGKDVTIETTRRIKAATMVLAIAAAALLFRLAGGSQVCDPAALKQMLQGHEILAPVIFILLYGITPVLFLPGLPMAIAAGLLFGPFWGVVYAITGATLGASASFLVARYLARDWVTAKLSGEMWQNLDRRVAEQGWKIVAITRLVPLFPFNLLNYAFGLTRIPFRHYVTASFLFMLPACIAFIVFSSSLPQLLKGKASPALFAGAALIAAVMLLPAWYRKRATP
;
A
#
# COMPACT_ATOMS: atom_id res chain seq x y z
N MET A 1 37.30 25.97 6.55
CA MET A 1 37.93 24.66 6.85
C MET A 1 37.56 24.12 8.23
N LYS A 2 37.62 24.92 9.30
CA LYS A 2 37.36 24.49 10.70
C LYS A 2 35.98 23.86 10.97
N GLU A 3 35.00 24.04 10.08
CA GLU A 3 33.64 23.51 10.24
C GLU A 3 33.38 22.21 9.46
N CYS A 4 34.32 21.76 8.62
CA CYS A 4 34.17 20.55 7.83
C CYS A 4 35.07 19.44 8.37
N GLY A 5 34.49 18.50 9.10
CA GLY A 5 35.24 17.37 9.66
C GLY A 5 35.95 16.50 8.62
N PHE A 6 35.48 16.49 7.36
CA PHE A 6 36.20 15.83 6.26
C PHE A 6 37.49 16.57 5.91
N LEU A 7 37.41 17.86 5.58
CA LEU A 7 38.58 18.66 5.23
C LEU A 7 39.56 18.84 6.39
N GLN A 8 39.09 18.79 7.65
CA GLN A 8 39.98 18.77 8.81
C GLN A 8 40.90 17.55 8.86
N ARG A 9 40.45 16.41 8.31
CA ARG A 9 41.24 15.18 8.26
C ARG A 9 42.05 15.04 6.98
N THR A 10 41.52 15.48 5.85
CA THR A 10 42.11 15.24 4.53
C THR A 10 42.94 16.40 3.98
N GLY A 11 43.01 17.53 4.68
CA GLY A 11 43.74 18.71 4.22
C GLY A 11 42.89 19.70 3.41
N ASN A 12 43.52 20.78 2.97
CA ASN A 12 42.86 21.88 2.27
C ASN A 12 42.52 21.47 0.82
N PRO A 13 41.35 21.85 0.26
CA PRO A 13 41.04 21.68 -1.16
C PRO A 13 42.15 22.05 -2.16
N LYS A 14 42.99 23.06 -1.87
CA LYS A 14 44.12 23.44 -2.73
C LYS A 14 45.16 22.32 -2.84
N GLU A 15 45.53 21.70 -1.71
CA GLU A 15 46.51 20.60 -1.66
C GLU A 15 45.97 19.33 -2.32
N LEU A 16 44.67 19.08 -2.13
CA LEU A 16 43.97 17.97 -2.77
C LEU A 16 43.83 18.16 -4.28
N ALA A 17 43.69 19.39 -4.76
CA ALA A 17 43.61 19.70 -6.18
C ALA A 17 44.99 19.66 -6.86
N SER A 18 46.06 20.02 -6.15
CA SER A 18 47.42 19.95 -6.68
C SER A 18 48.04 18.55 -6.63
N GLY A 19 47.32 17.54 -6.12
CA GLY A 19 47.84 16.18 -5.92
C GLY A 19 48.86 16.06 -4.79
N ALA A 20 49.01 17.10 -3.95
CA ALA A 20 49.93 17.09 -2.81
C ALA A 20 49.41 16.27 -1.62
N ALA A 21 48.12 15.92 -1.63
CA ALA A 21 47.50 15.00 -0.69
C ALA A 21 46.48 14.12 -1.41
N GLU A 22 46.40 12.84 -1.01
CA GLU A 22 45.40 11.91 -1.52
C GLU A 22 44.24 11.76 -0.53
N CYS A 23 43.03 11.64 -1.05
CA CYS A 23 41.87 11.28 -0.25
C CYS A 23 40.87 10.45 -1.06
N ASP A 24 40.11 9.60 -0.38
CA ASP A 24 38.96 8.93 -0.99
C ASP A 24 37.81 9.95 -1.13
N PRO A 25 37.41 10.36 -2.36
CA PRO A 25 36.34 11.34 -2.54
C PRO A 25 34.97 10.80 -2.09
N PHE A 26 34.84 9.49 -1.88
CA PHE A 26 33.63 8.89 -1.33
C PHE A 26 33.47 9.07 0.19
N GLU A 27 34.49 9.56 0.90
CA GLU A 27 34.38 9.99 2.30
C GLU A 27 33.76 11.39 2.49
N CYS A 28 33.66 12.18 1.42
CA CYS A 28 33.01 13.49 1.47
C CYS A 28 31.47 13.33 1.45
N THR A 29 30.74 13.90 2.40
CA THR A 29 29.26 13.78 2.44
C THR A 29 28.52 14.58 1.35
N LEU A 30 29.24 15.41 0.57
CA LEU A 30 28.67 16.37 -0.39
C LEU A 30 27.63 17.31 0.25
N CYS A 31 27.77 17.63 1.54
CA CYS A 31 26.80 18.43 2.28
C CYS A 31 26.84 19.94 1.97
N GLY A 32 27.86 20.40 1.25
CA GLY A 32 28.02 21.81 0.86
C GLY A 32 28.41 22.78 1.97
N LEU A 33 28.77 22.30 3.18
CA LEU A 33 29.16 23.20 4.28
C LEU A 33 30.42 23.97 3.98
N CYS A 34 31.44 23.28 3.45
CA CYS A 34 32.67 23.91 3.01
C CYS A 34 32.44 24.99 1.95
N THR A 35 31.52 24.77 1.01
CA THR A 35 31.12 25.75 -0.02
C THR A 35 30.47 26.98 0.61
N ALA A 36 29.48 26.79 1.49
CA ALA A 36 28.75 27.91 2.10
C ALA A 36 29.58 28.80 3.04
N VAL A 37 30.64 28.26 3.64
CA VAL A 37 31.52 29.02 4.55
C VAL A 37 32.85 29.39 3.90
N CYS A 38 33.00 29.19 2.59
CA CYS A 38 34.26 29.48 1.92
C CYS A 38 34.45 30.98 1.70
N PRO A 39 35.53 31.59 2.23
CA PRO A 39 35.78 33.02 2.04
C PRO A 39 36.16 33.38 0.58
N LEU A 40 36.62 32.40 -0.20
CA LEU A 40 37.03 32.59 -1.59
C LEU A 40 35.92 32.30 -2.61
N GLY A 41 34.72 31.92 -2.16
CA GLY A 41 33.59 31.61 -3.05
C GLY A 41 33.76 30.35 -3.91
N ILE A 42 34.76 29.51 -3.65
CA ILE A 42 34.95 28.24 -4.36
C ILE A 42 33.96 27.17 -3.88
N ASP A 43 33.72 26.15 -4.72
CA ASP A 43 32.83 25.02 -4.41
C ASP A 43 33.57 23.68 -4.26
N PRO A 44 34.10 23.38 -3.06
CA PRO A 44 34.73 22.09 -2.81
C PRO A 44 33.75 20.91 -2.93
N ALA A 45 32.44 21.10 -2.69
CA ALA A 45 31.49 20.01 -2.81
C ALA A 45 31.30 19.58 -4.28
N ALA A 46 31.26 20.53 -5.22
CA ALA A 46 31.29 20.24 -6.65
C ALA A 46 32.59 19.54 -7.06
N TYR A 47 33.73 20.01 -6.57
CA TYR A 47 35.03 19.34 -6.80
C TYR A 47 35.00 17.86 -6.41
N PHE A 48 34.55 17.51 -5.20
CA PHE A 48 34.48 16.10 -4.78
C PHE A 48 33.46 15.28 -5.57
N LEU A 49 32.39 15.90 -6.07
CA LEU A 49 31.44 15.22 -6.95
C LEU A 49 32.09 14.86 -8.30
N GLU A 50 32.88 15.75 -8.89
CA GLU A 50 33.63 15.44 -10.12
C GLU A 50 34.70 14.38 -9.87
N ARG A 51 35.44 14.46 -8.75
CA ARG A 51 36.40 13.40 -8.37
C ARG A 51 35.75 12.03 -8.24
N ARG A 52 34.54 11.93 -7.67
CA ARG A 52 33.78 10.67 -7.63
C ARG A 52 33.45 10.13 -9.03
N ARG A 53 33.14 11.02 -9.99
CA ARG A 53 32.86 10.64 -11.39
C ARG A 53 34.11 10.15 -12.09
N GLU A 54 35.23 10.85 -11.92
CA GLU A 54 36.53 10.46 -12.48
C GLU A 54 36.98 9.10 -11.96
N VAL A 55 36.92 8.87 -10.64
CA VAL A 55 37.25 7.57 -10.02
C VAL A 55 36.37 6.45 -10.58
N ARG A 56 35.07 6.71 -10.74
CA ARG A 56 34.14 5.74 -11.32
C ARG A 56 34.45 5.46 -12.80
N GLN A 57 34.70 6.51 -13.58
CA GLN A 57 35.01 6.38 -15.01
C GLN A 57 36.31 5.61 -15.23
N ALA A 58 37.36 5.91 -14.46
CA ALA A 58 38.63 5.19 -14.51
C ALA A 58 38.48 3.71 -14.16
N LYS A 59 37.63 3.36 -13.19
CA LYS A 59 37.35 1.96 -12.82
C LYS A 59 36.40 1.24 -13.78
N GLY A 60 35.61 1.96 -14.57
CA GLY A 60 34.54 1.40 -15.40
C GLY A 60 33.39 0.73 -14.61
N ALA A 61 33.36 0.85 -13.29
CA ALA A 61 32.42 0.13 -12.42
C ALA A 61 31.99 0.98 -11.20
N ASP A 62 30.83 0.62 -10.62
CA ASP A 62 30.35 1.22 -9.38
C ASP A 62 31.21 0.75 -8.19
N ASP A 63 31.41 1.62 -7.19
CA ASP A 63 32.14 1.25 -5.97
C ASP A 63 31.33 0.22 -5.15
N PRO A 64 31.88 -0.97 -4.87
CA PRO A 64 31.15 -2.07 -4.23
C PRO A 64 30.67 -1.74 -2.81
N ARG A 65 31.34 -0.81 -2.11
CA ARG A 65 30.94 -0.37 -0.77
C ARG A 65 29.54 0.21 -0.78
N HIS A 66 29.15 0.85 -1.88
CA HIS A 66 27.82 1.46 -2.05
C HIS A 66 26.74 0.50 -2.59
N ALA A 67 27.04 -0.80 -2.74
CA ALA A 67 26.08 -1.78 -3.23
C ALA A 67 24.73 -1.76 -2.50
N PRO A 68 24.65 -1.61 -1.15
CA PRO A 68 23.36 -1.52 -0.45
C PRO A 68 22.53 -0.29 -0.88
N LEU A 69 23.18 0.85 -1.10
CA LEU A 69 22.53 2.09 -1.52
C LEU A 69 22.06 2.02 -2.99
N ILE A 70 22.87 1.43 -3.86
CA ILE A 70 22.51 1.16 -5.26
C ILE A 70 21.34 0.17 -5.33
N ALA A 71 21.35 -0.89 -4.51
CA ALA A 71 20.25 -1.86 -4.44
C ALA A 71 18.96 -1.21 -3.92
N TYR A 72 19.05 -0.31 -2.93
CA TYR A 72 17.91 0.48 -2.46
C TYR A 72 17.31 1.33 -3.57
N GLU A 73 18.14 2.05 -4.33
CA GLU A 73 17.69 2.88 -5.46
C GLU A 73 17.08 2.04 -6.58
N ARG A 74 17.76 0.94 -7.00
CA ARG A 74 17.27 0.01 -8.03
C ARG A 74 15.91 -0.58 -7.68
N ARG A 75 15.70 -0.95 -6.41
CA ARG A 75 14.39 -1.39 -5.94
C ARG A 75 13.40 -0.22 -5.90
N GLY A 76 13.88 0.98 -5.57
CA GLY A 76 13.11 2.21 -5.53
C GLY A 76 12.53 2.63 -6.88
N THR A 77 13.25 2.37 -7.97
CA THR A 77 12.87 2.68 -9.36
C THR A 77 12.23 1.50 -10.09
N SER A 78 12.13 0.31 -9.48
CA SER A 78 11.53 -0.84 -10.15
C SER A 78 10.02 -0.68 -10.32
N ARG A 79 9.47 -1.29 -11.38
CA ARG A 79 8.02 -1.29 -11.67
C ARG A 79 7.16 -1.67 -10.48
N ALA A 80 7.61 -2.61 -9.65
CA ALA A 80 6.90 -3.03 -8.46
C ALA A 80 6.63 -1.88 -7.48
N TYR A 81 7.59 -0.96 -7.31
CA TYR A 81 7.52 0.11 -6.31
C TYR A 81 7.25 1.50 -6.87
N THR A 82 7.22 1.65 -8.19
CA THR A 82 6.87 2.90 -8.86
C THR A 82 5.39 2.96 -9.21
N PHE A 83 4.82 4.16 -9.16
CA PHE A 83 3.44 4.41 -9.56
C PHE A 83 3.25 5.88 -9.92
N TYR A 84 2.64 6.11 -11.06
CA TYR A 84 2.22 7.42 -11.55
C TYR A 84 0.71 7.35 -11.70
N GLY A 85 0.00 8.22 -11.01
CA GLY A 85 -1.45 8.37 -11.12
C GLY A 85 -1.78 9.80 -11.50
N LEU A 86 -2.36 10.00 -12.67
CA LEU A 86 -2.71 11.31 -13.20
C LEU A 86 -4.25 11.38 -13.39
N PRO A 87 -4.95 12.30 -12.70
CA PRO A 87 -6.36 12.57 -12.96
C PRO A 87 -6.54 13.32 -14.30
N GLU A 88 -7.79 13.54 -14.71
CA GLU A 88 -8.10 14.44 -15.81
C GLU A 88 -7.63 15.87 -15.49
N ASN A 89 -7.17 16.61 -16.50
CA ASN A 89 -6.68 17.99 -16.38
C ASN A 89 -5.55 18.16 -15.33
N CYS A 90 -4.68 17.16 -15.20
CA CYS A 90 -3.57 17.18 -14.26
C CYS A 90 -2.45 18.11 -14.72
N SER A 91 -2.20 19.21 -13.98
CA SER A 91 -1.07 20.14 -14.23
C SER A 91 0.00 20.11 -13.14
N ALA A 92 -0.27 19.44 -12.02
CA ALA A 92 0.64 19.33 -10.89
C ALA A 92 0.69 17.91 -10.34
N VAL A 93 1.86 17.47 -9.86
CA VAL A 93 2.02 16.16 -9.20
C VAL A 93 2.66 16.29 -7.83
N PHE A 94 2.22 15.45 -6.89
CA PHE A 94 2.89 15.26 -5.62
C PHE A 94 3.95 14.13 -5.74
N PHE A 95 5.19 14.45 -5.41
CA PHE A 95 6.34 13.55 -5.41
C PHE A 95 6.90 13.44 -3.96
N PRO A 96 6.43 12.48 -3.15
CA PRO A 96 6.87 12.32 -1.76
C PRO A 96 8.33 11.85 -1.62
N GLY A 97 8.95 11.36 -2.69
CA GLY A 97 10.24 10.69 -2.66
C GLY A 97 10.14 9.21 -2.27
N CYS A 98 11.29 8.54 -2.15
CA CYS A 98 11.34 7.08 -2.03
C CYS A 98 11.24 6.53 -0.59
N ALA A 99 11.66 7.31 0.42
CA ALA A 99 11.68 6.84 1.81
C ALA A 99 10.37 7.08 2.57
N LEU A 100 9.66 8.19 2.32
CA LEU A 100 8.42 8.55 3.02
C LEU A 100 7.29 7.53 2.77
N PRO A 101 7.04 7.05 1.53
CA PRO A 101 6.03 6.03 1.27
C PRO A 101 6.21 4.73 2.06
N GLY A 102 7.44 4.39 2.46
CA GLY A 102 7.71 3.20 3.27
C GLY A 102 7.72 3.46 4.77
N SER A 103 8.34 4.56 5.19
CA SER A 103 8.50 4.89 6.62
C SER A 103 7.23 5.52 7.23
N ARG A 104 6.49 6.30 6.46
CA ARG A 104 5.33 7.11 6.90
C ARG A 104 4.20 7.10 5.84
N PRO A 105 3.68 5.93 5.45
CA PRO A 105 2.69 5.83 4.37
C PRO A 105 1.41 6.65 4.64
N GLU A 106 0.94 6.69 5.88
CA GLU A 106 -0.27 7.44 6.24
C GLU A 106 -0.05 8.95 6.14
N ALA A 107 1.14 9.45 6.53
CA ALA A 107 1.47 10.86 6.33
C ALA A 107 1.49 11.22 4.84
N VAL A 108 2.05 10.37 3.97
CA VAL A 108 2.02 10.60 2.51
C VAL A 108 0.58 10.65 1.99
N TRP A 109 -0.27 9.73 2.43
CA TRP A 109 -1.68 9.71 2.05
C TRP A 109 -2.41 10.99 2.50
N LYS A 110 -2.23 11.40 3.76
CA LYS A 110 -2.88 12.58 4.33
C LYS A 110 -2.40 13.89 3.72
N VAL A 111 -1.11 13.98 3.42
CA VAL A 111 -0.54 15.10 2.66
C VAL A 111 -1.18 15.19 1.28
N TYR A 112 -1.31 14.05 0.58
CA TYR A 112 -1.97 14.03 -0.72
C TYR A 112 -3.44 14.45 -0.64
N GLU A 113 -4.20 13.94 0.33
CA GLU A 113 -5.60 14.33 0.55
C GLU A 113 -5.72 15.84 0.78
N GLU A 114 -4.87 16.42 1.63
CA GLU A 114 -4.93 17.84 1.94
C GLU A 114 -4.54 18.70 0.73
N LEU A 115 -3.45 18.36 0.04
CA LEU A 115 -3.05 19.09 -1.18
C LEU A 115 -4.12 19.00 -2.27
N LYS A 116 -4.85 17.89 -2.36
CA LYS A 116 -5.94 17.73 -3.34
C LYS A 116 -7.12 18.66 -3.05
N ARG A 117 -7.34 19.10 -1.80
CA ARG A 117 -8.41 20.06 -1.47
C ARG A 117 -8.16 21.43 -2.08
N THR A 118 -6.89 21.83 -2.20
CA THR A 118 -6.49 23.10 -2.82
C THR A 118 -6.14 22.94 -4.30
N LEU A 119 -5.76 21.73 -4.74
CA LEU A 119 -5.44 21.39 -6.12
C LEU A 119 -6.26 20.16 -6.58
N PRO A 120 -7.52 20.33 -7.02
CA PRO A 120 -8.42 19.23 -7.38
C PRO A 120 -7.97 18.35 -8.55
N GLY A 121 -6.99 18.79 -9.34
CA GLY A 121 -6.35 18.04 -10.44
C GLY A 121 -4.97 17.45 -10.07
N LEU A 122 -4.66 17.29 -8.78
CA LEU A 122 -3.33 16.84 -8.33
C LEU A 122 -3.08 15.35 -8.60
N GLY A 123 -2.05 15.07 -9.40
CA GLY A 123 -1.51 13.72 -9.59
C GLY A 123 -0.57 13.27 -8.45
N ILE A 124 -0.21 11.99 -8.45
CA ILE A 124 0.77 11.39 -7.51
C ILE A 124 1.85 10.66 -8.30
N VAL A 125 3.11 10.83 -7.88
CA VAL A 125 4.26 10.09 -8.41
C VAL A 125 5.03 9.47 -7.27
N LEU A 126 4.86 8.16 -7.08
CA LEU A 126 5.69 7.35 -6.18
C LEU A 126 6.90 6.87 -6.98
N ASP A 127 8.03 7.56 -6.86
CA ASP A 127 9.30 7.16 -7.47
C ASP A 127 10.51 7.66 -6.66
N CYS A 128 11.72 7.28 -7.05
CA CYS A 128 12.98 7.83 -6.59
C CYS A 128 13.43 8.98 -7.50
N CYS A 129 14.02 10.03 -6.93
CA CYS A 129 14.64 11.13 -7.68
C CYS A 129 16.09 10.85 -8.09
N LEU A 130 16.62 9.64 -7.83
CA LEU A 130 17.97 9.21 -8.19
C LEU A 130 19.11 10.03 -7.52
N LYS A 131 18.81 10.72 -6.40
CA LYS A 131 19.82 11.42 -5.60
C LYS A 131 21.00 10.51 -5.20
N PRO A 132 20.82 9.23 -4.82
CA PRO A 132 21.94 8.33 -4.56
C PRO A 132 22.87 8.20 -5.77
N SER A 133 22.35 7.85 -6.96
CA SER A 133 23.16 7.76 -8.18
C SER A 133 23.87 9.06 -8.53
N HIS A 134 23.19 10.20 -8.40
CA HIS A 134 23.82 11.52 -8.55
C HIS A 134 25.02 11.67 -7.63
N SER A 135 24.83 11.41 -6.33
CA SER A 135 25.86 11.59 -5.31
C SER A 135 27.03 10.61 -5.46
N LEU A 136 26.80 9.43 -6.03
CA LEU A 136 27.82 8.41 -6.28
C LEU A 136 28.57 8.61 -7.61
N GLY A 137 28.31 9.69 -8.33
CA GLY A 137 28.97 9.97 -9.61
C GLY A 137 28.48 9.11 -10.77
N ARG A 138 27.31 8.46 -10.66
CA ARG A 138 26.69 7.65 -11.74
C ARG A 138 25.99 8.56 -12.76
N LYS A 139 26.75 9.48 -13.37
CA LYS A 139 26.26 10.62 -14.17
C LYS A 139 25.32 10.19 -15.30
N GLU A 140 25.73 9.21 -16.11
CA GLU A 140 24.94 8.72 -17.25
C GLU A 140 23.64 8.06 -16.79
N HIS A 141 23.71 7.18 -15.80
CA HIS A 141 22.54 6.50 -15.25
C HIS A 141 21.55 7.47 -14.61
N PHE A 142 22.05 8.45 -13.83
CA PHE A 142 21.24 9.53 -13.27
C PHE A 142 20.56 10.33 -14.38
N GLY A 143 21.33 10.79 -15.38
CA GLY A 143 20.82 11.59 -16.48
C GLY A 143 19.73 10.86 -17.27
N ALA A 144 19.97 9.61 -17.67
CA ALA A 144 18.97 8.82 -18.40
C ALA A 144 17.72 8.53 -17.56
N SER A 145 17.90 8.10 -16.30
CA SER A 145 16.78 7.71 -15.44
C SER A 145 15.95 8.90 -14.95
N PHE A 146 16.57 10.05 -14.73
CA PHE A 146 15.85 11.26 -14.35
C PHE A 146 15.13 11.87 -15.56
N ARG A 147 15.76 11.88 -16.74
CA ARG A 147 15.10 12.29 -17.99
C ARG A 147 13.83 11.50 -18.29
N GLU A 148 13.84 10.18 -18.09
CA GLU A 148 12.62 9.37 -18.28
C GLU A 148 11.45 9.82 -17.37
N ILE A 149 11.74 10.34 -16.16
CA ILE A 149 10.71 10.93 -15.30
C ILE A 149 10.25 12.25 -15.90
N THR A 150 11.18 13.15 -16.19
CA THR A 150 10.86 14.52 -16.60
C THR A 150 10.17 14.55 -17.95
N ASP A 151 10.67 13.81 -18.94
CA ASP A 151 10.14 13.79 -20.30
C ASP A 151 8.71 13.26 -20.30
N TYR A 152 8.41 12.22 -19.51
CA TYR A 152 7.04 11.76 -19.36
C TYR A 152 6.13 12.78 -18.67
N LEU A 153 6.60 13.42 -17.60
CA LEU A 153 5.77 14.42 -16.91
C LEU A 153 5.50 15.62 -17.84
N LEU A 154 6.47 16.02 -18.66
CA LEU A 154 6.30 17.06 -19.67
C LEU A 154 5.35 16.65 -20.79
N ASP A 155 5.46 15.42 -21.30
CA ASP A 155 4.51 14.84 -22.28
C ASP A 155 3.07 14.87 -21.76
N LYS A 156 2.88 14.68 -20.44
CA LYS A 156 1.57 14.77 -19.79
C LYS A 156 1.14 16.18 -19.40
N GLY A 157 1.89 17.21 -19.81
CA GLY A 157 1.56 18.61 -19.54
C GLY A 157 1.72 19.02 -18.07
N ILE A 158 2.51 18.30 -17.28
CA ILE A 158 2.77 18.66 -15.88
C ILE A 158 3.70 19.87 -15.85
N GLN A 159 3.30 20.90 -15.09
CA GLN A 159 4.04 22.15 -14.94
C GLN A 159 4.63 22.31 -13.53
N LYS A 160 4.02 21.66 -12.53
CA LYS A 160 4.39 21.83 -11.12
C LYS A 160 4.65 20.50 -10.42
N VAL A 161 5.72 20.43 -9.64
CA VAL A 161 6.09 19.27 -8.82
C VAL A 161 6.13 19.69 -7.36
N LEU A 162 5.19 19.16 -6.57
CA LEU A 162 5.20 19.32 -5.12
C LEU A 162 6.04 18.21 -4.49
N VAL A 163 7.00 18.55 -3.62
CA VAL A 163 7.92 17.59 -3.01
C VAL A 163 7.85 17.60 -1.49
N ALA A 164 7.91 16.43 -0.85
CA ALA A 164 8.05 16.34 0.61
C ALA A 164 9.49 16.03 1.06
N CYS A 165 10.29 15.44 0.17
CA CYS A 165 11.66 15.07 0.47
C CYS A 165 12.62 16.19 0.00
N PRO A 166 13.49 16.72 0.88
CA PRO A 166 14.41 17.80 0.53
C PRO A 166 15.49 17.35 -0.47
N ASN A 167 15.79 16.04 -0.56
CA ASN A 167 16.64 15.52 -1.63
C ASN A 167 15.94 15.61 -3.00
N CYS A 168 14.63 15.35 -3.05
CA CYS A 168 13.84 15.52 -4.27
C CYS A 168 13.77 17.00 -4.64
N GLN A 169 13.54 17.88 -3.66
CA GLN A 169 13.61 19.33 -3.88
C GLN A 169 14.92 19.73 -4.56
N ARG A 170 16.07 19.33 -3.99
CA ARG A 170 17.38 19.65 -4.58
C ARG A 170 17.52 19.16 -6.02
N ILE A 171 17.19 17.89 -6.29
CA ILE A 171 17.32 17.33 -7.63
C ILE A 171 16.39 18.02 -8.64
N PHE A 172 15.11 18.21 -8.31
CA PHE A 172 14.17 18.86 -9.21
C PHE A 172 14.53 20.34 -9.43
N SER A 173 14.99 21.06 -8.40
CA SER A 173 15.41 22.46 -8.56
C SER A 173 16.67 22.61 -9.40
N GLU A 174 17.62 21.68 -9.33
CA GLU A 174 18.87 21.75 -10.12
C GLU A 174 18.72 21.20 -11.55
N TYR A 175 17.96 20.12 -11.72
CA TYR A 175 17.93 19.35 -12.97
C TYR A 175 16.56 19.33 -13.66
N GLY A 176 15.51 19.86 -13.02
CA GLY A 176 14.14 19.88 -13.51
C GLY A 176 13.63 21.30 -13.78
N SER A 177 14.45 22.13 -14.44
CA SER A 177 14.19 23.56 -14.70
C SER A 177 12.85 23.87 -15.37
N HIS A 178 12.27 22.90 -16.07
CA HIS A 178 10.95 23.02 -16.71
C HIS A 178 9.77 23.02 -15.73
N PHE A 179 9.98 22.59 -14.48
CA PHE A 179 8.93 22.51 -13.48
C PHE A 179 9.05 23.62 -12.44
N THR A 180 7.90 24.16 -12.04
CA THR A 180 7.82 24.89 -10.77
C THR A 180 7.93 23.88 -9.62
N VAL A 181 8.99 23.99 -8.82
CA VAL A 181 9.23 23.11 -7.67
C VAL A 181 8.78 23.81 -6.40
N GLN A 182 7.87 23.18 -5.65
CA GLN A 182 7.41 23.69 -4.35
C GLN A 182 7.44 22.56 -3.33
N THR A 183 7.81 22.84 -2.08
CA THR A 183 7.68 21.86 -1.01
C THR A 183 6.26 21.80 -0.47
N VAL A 184 5.86 20.66 0.07
CA VAL A 184 4.59 20.56 0.81
C VAL A 184 4.57 21.45 2.05
N TYR A 185 5.74 21.78 2.60
CA TYR A 185 5.88 22.65 3.76
C TYR A 185 5.52 24.10 3.42
N GLU A 186 6.03 24.61 2.31
CA GLU A 186 5.63 25.92 1.77
C GLU A 186 4.14 25.96 1.42
N ALA A 187 3.62 24.89 0.81
CA ALA A 187 2.19 24.79 0.48
C ALA A 187 1.31 24.86 1.73
N PHE A 188 1.68 24.16 2.82
CA PHE A 188 0.92 24.17 4.07
C PHE A 188 1.09 25.44 4.89
N ALA A 189 2.27 26.07 4.86
CA ALA A 189 2.48 27.37 5.48
C ALA A 189 1.58 28.45 4.84
N GLY A 190 1.33 28.35 3.53
CA GLY A 190 0.40 29.23 2.82
C GLY A 190 -1.08 29.08 3.21
N ILE A 191 -1.47 28.01 3.90
CA ILE A 191 -2.84 27.85 4.43
C ILE A 191 -2.95 28.68 5.72
N PRO A 192 -3.94 29.56 5.91
CA PRO A 192 -4.08 30.33 7.15
C PRO A 192 -4.16 29.45 8.40
N GLY A 193 -3.42 29.80 9.45
CA GLY A 193 -3.47 29.09 10.73
C GLY A 193 -2.85 29.93 11.85
N ALA A 194 -3.49 29.93 13.02
CA ALA A 194 -3.02 30.69 14.17
C ALA A 194 -1.77 30.06 14.81
N ILE A 195 -0.83 30.90 15.23
CA ILE A 195 0.26 30.51 16.11
C ILE A 195 -0.23 30.72 17.54
N PRO A 196 -0.22 29.68 18.42
CA PRO A 196 -0.62 29.84 19.81
C PRO A 196 0.24 30.90 20.52
N ALA A 197 -0.39 31.73 21.35
CA ALA A 197 0.29 32.82 22.08
C ALA A 197 1.33 32.30 23.08
N SER A 198 1.09 31.12 23.67
CA SER A 198 2.00 30.50 24.64
C SER A 198 2.50 29.15 24.10
N PRO A 199 3.81 28.99 23.87
CA PRO A 199 4.36 27.72 23.40
C PRO A 199 4.37 26.67 24.52
N SER A 200 4.04 25.43 24.18
CA SER A 200 4.01 24.29 25.12
C SER A 200 5.41 23.74 25.42
N ALA A 201 6.37 23.92 24.52
CA ALA A 201 7.74 23.44 24.67
C ALA A 201 8.70 24.14 23.69
N THR A 202 9.99 24.13 24.01
CA THR A 202 11.07 24.59 23.12
C THR A 202 11.68 23.42 22.36
N VAL A 203 11.91 23.62 21.07
CA VAL A 203 12.54 22.65 20.17
C VAL A 203 13.62 23.32 19.33
N VAL A 204 14.54 22.51 18.81
CA VAL A 204 15.53 22.96 17.83
C VAL A 204 15.23 22.37 16.45
N ILE A 205 15.68 23.04 15.38
CA ILE A 205 15.51 22.53 14.01
C ILE A 205 16.83 22.01 13.45
N HIS A 206 16.83 20.78 12.95
CA HIS A 206 17.86 20.29 12.05
C HIS A 206 17.41 20.45 10.59
N ASP A 207 17.91 21.50 9.95
CA ASP A 207 17.82 21.70 8.52
C ASP A 207 18.69 20.65 7.79
N PRO A 208 18.11 19.79 6.92
CA PRO A 208 18.88 18.86 6.11
C PRO A 208 19.88 19.60 5.22
N CYS A 209 21.10 19.08 5.07
CA CYS A 209 22.16 19.78 4.33
C CYS A 209 21.79 20.13 2.88
N VAL A 210 20.91 19.36 2.24
CA VAL A 210 20.44 19.60 0.86
C VAL A 210 19.42 20.73 0.72
N SER A 211 18.83 21.20 1.83
CA SER A 211 17.97 22.41 1.84
C SER A 211 18.74 23.68 2.18
N ARG A 212 20.08 23.61 2.22
CA ARG A 212 20.95 24.79 2.19
C ARG A 212 20.64 25.61 0.94
N GLY A 213 20.50 26.92 1.09
CA GLY A 213 20.02 27.81 0.02
C GLY A 213 18.49 27.97 -0.04
N MET A 214 17.70 27.09 0.59
CA MET A 214 16.24 27.06 0.42
C MET A 214 15.54 27.79 1.56
N LYS A 215 15.68 29.13 1.60
CA LYS A 215 15.16 29.97 2.68
C LYS A 215 13.64 29.81 2.87
N SER A 216 12.87 29.77 1.78
CA SER A 216 11.40 29.61 1.81
C SER A 216 10.97 28.32 2.51
N THR A 217 11.57 27.17 2.16
CA THR A 217 11.34 25.89 2.84
C THR A 217 11.70 25.98 4.32
N GLN A 218 12.87 26.56 4.63
CA GLN A 218 13.37 26.69 6.00
C GLN A 218 12.43 27.53 6.87
N ASP A 219 11.89 28.62 6.33
CA ASP A 219 10.93 29.50 7.02
C ASP A 219 9.58 28.80 7.19
N ALA A 220 9.08 28.15 6.14
CA ALA A 220 7.83 27.41 6.18
C ALA A 220 7.85 26.30 7.24
N VAL A 221 8.97 25.57 7.39
CA VAL A 221 9.10 24.55 8.44
C VAL A 221 9.03 25.17 9.83
N ARG A 222 9.69 26.31 10.06
CA ARG A 222 9.66 27.01 11.35
C ARG A 222 8.26 27.47 11.70
N GLU A 223 7.56 28.05 10.72
CA GLU A 223 6.17 28.47 10.88
C GLU A 223 5.25 27.28 11.21
N LEU A 224 5.38 26.16 10.49
CA LEU A 224 4.60 24.96 10.76
C LEU A 224 4.86 24.39 12.15
N VAL A 225 6.10 24.47 12.64
CA VAL A 225 6.45 24.07 14.01
C VAL A 225 5.82 25.02 15.04
N ALA A 226 5.91 26.34 14.81
CA ALA A 226 5.32 27.36 15.67
C ALA A 226 3.80 27.21 15.78
N ARG A 227 3.10 26.95 14.66
CA ARG A 227 1.65 26.68 14.63
C ARG A 227 1.23 25.43 15.42
N ARG A 228 2.17 24.55 15.77
CA ARG A 228 1.92 23.41 16.69
C ARG A 228 2.21 23.73 18.16
N GLY A 229 2.35 25.02 18.48
CA GLY A 229 2.60 25.52 19.83
C GLY A 229 4.01 25.21 20.31
N LEU A 230 4.99 25.13 19.41
CA LEU A 230 6.39 24.86 19.76
C LEU A 230 7.24 26.10 19.49
N HIS A 231 8.04 26.52 20.47
CA HIS A 231 9.01 27.59 20.26
C HIS A 231 10.27 27.02 19.58
N VAL A 232 10.71 27.65 18.50
CA VAL A 232 11.93 27.24 17.80
C VAL A 232 13.11 28.06 18.30
N GLU A 233 14.08 27.38 18.89
CA GLU A 233 15.38 27.94 19.22
C GLU A 233 16.42 27.48 18.18
N GLU A 234 17.18 28.42 17.61
CA GLU A 234 18.19 28.08 16.61
C GLU A 234 19.45 27.51 17.27
N MET A 235 19.96 26.42 16.70
CA MET A 235 21.29 25.93 17.05
C MET A 235 22.37 26.81 16.42
N LYS A 236 23.60 26.75 16.97
CA LYS A 236 24.77 27.47 16.45
C LYS A 236 24.97 27.27 14.94
N HIS A 237 24.82 26.04 14.47
CA HIS A 237 24.84 25.65 13.07
C HIS A 237 23.41 25.37 12.59
N ALA A 238 22.77 26.42 12.10
CA ALA A 238 21.43 26.39 11.53
C ALA A 238 21.42 26.91 10.08
N ARG A 239 20.32 26.65 9.35
CA ARG A 239 20.07 27.18 7.99
C ARG A 239 21.27 26.95 7.05
N GLN A 240 21.87 28.03 6.54
CA GLN A 240 22.99 27.99 5.60
C GLN A 240 24.26 27.34 6.17
N ARG A 241 24.41 27.31 7.50
CA ARG A 241 25.55 26.70 8.19
C ARG A 241 25.23 25.33 8.77
N THR A 242 24.05 24.77 8.47
CA THR A 242 23.66 23.45 8.99
C THR A 242 24.74 22.39 8.68
N GLN A 243 25.03 21.58 9.68
CA GLN A 243 25.96 20.47 9.60
C GLN A 243 25.25 19.20 9.10
N CYS A 244 26.01 18.30 8.46
CA CYS A 244 25.47 17.06 7.91
C CYS A 244 25.09 16.07 9.01
N CYS A 245 24.04 15.26 8.79
CA CYS A 245 23.70 14.12 9.64
C CYS A 245 24.58 12.88 9.39
N GLY A 246 25.58 12.95 8.51
CA GLY A 246 26.48 11.82 8.19
C GLY A 246 25.97 10.81 7.17
N ARG A 247 24.69 10.85 6.76
CA ARG A 247 24.15 9.98 5.68
C ARG A 247 24.39 10.50 4.25
N GLY A 248 24.75 11.78 4.12
CA GLY A 248 24.98 12.41 2.82
C GLY A 248 26.09 11.70 2.04
N GLY A 249 25.93 11.60 0.72
CA GLY A 249 26.96 11.03 -0.16
C GLY A 249 27.22 9.53 0.01
N GLY A 250 26.46 8.81 0.85
CA GLY A 250 26.70 7.38 1.12
C GLY A 250 27.92 7.10 1.99
N VAL A 251 28.46 8.12 2.67
CA VAL A 251 29.71 8.01 3.45
C VAL A 251 29.64 6.93 4.52
N ASN A 252 28.47 6.66 5.10
CA ASN A 252 28.28 5.61 6.10
C ASN A 252 28.57 4.19 5.59
N PHE A 253 28.70 3.99 4.28
CA PHE A 253 29.11 2.71 3.68
C PHE A 253 30.63 2.63 3.43
N VAL A 254 31.31 3.77 3.49
CA VAL A 254 32.75 3.90 3.27
C VAL A 254 33.48 4.00 4.60
N ARG A 255 32.99 4.85 5.50
CA ARG A 255 33.50 5.01 6.85
C ARG A 255 32.41 4.68 7.87
N SER A 256 32.60 3.60 8.61
CA SER A 256 31.66 3.06 9.60
C SER A 256 31.28 4.07 10.69
N ASN A 257 32.25 4.82 11.21
CA ASN A 257 32.02 5.76 12.32
C ASN A 257 31.45 7.13 11.89
N ALA A 258 31.40 7.42 10.59
CA ALA A 258 31.02 8.75 10.11
C ALA A 258 29.59 9.15 10.48
N LEU A 259 28.68 8.17 10.53
CA LEU A 259 27.29 8.40 10.90
C LEU A 259 27.18 8.74 12.39
N GLU A 260 27.86 7.97 13.25
CA GLU A 260 27.83 8.14 14.70
C GLU A 260 28.49 9.46 15.11
N GLU A 261 29.67 9.78 14.57
CA GLU A 261 30.39 11.04 14.82
C GLU A 261 29.53 12.26 14.48
N ALA A 262 28.94 12.27 13.28
CA ALA A 262 28.08 13.37 12.84
C ALA A 262 26.78 13.46 13.65
N ALA A 263 26.21 12.31 14.03
CA ALA A 263 25.01 12.25 14.83
C ALA A 263 25.25 12.77 16.26
N ALA A 264 26.32 12.31 16.90
CA ALA A 264 26.72 12.70 18.25
C ALA A 264 27.06 14.18 18.33
N SER A 265 27.83 14.72 17.39
CA SER A 265 28.15 16.15 17.32
C SER A 265 26.88 17.01 17.26
N ARG A 266 25.90 16.62 16.43
CA ARG A 266 24.62 17.34 16.33
C ARG A 266 23.72 17.18 17.54
N ALA A 267 23.69 16.00 18.15
CA ALA A 267 22.93 15.78 19.38
C ALA A 267 23.51 16.59 20.55
N ALA A 268 24.84 16.69 20.64
CA ALA A 268 25.51 17.52 21.64
C ALA A 268 25.15 19.01 21.47
N GLU A 269 25.12 19.52 20.24
CA GLU A 269 24.71 20.90 19.97
C GLU A 269 23.23 21.17 20.28
N ALA A 270 22.38 20.16 20.13
CA ALA A 270 20.99 20.24 20.58
C ALA A 270 20.86 20.31 22.10
N ALA A 271 21.91 19.96 22.87
CA ALA A 271 21.96 20.06 24.33
C ALA A 271 20.70 19.48 25.02
N GLY A 272 20.29 18.28 24.62
CA GLY A 272 19.13 17.59 25.18
C GLY A 272 17.75 18.09 24.70
N ARG A 273 17.67 19.19 23.94
CA ARG A 273 16.41 19.69 23.38
C ARG A 273 15.91 18.77 22.28
N ALA A 274 14.59 18.66 22.17
CA ALA A 274 13.94 17.89 21.12
C ALA A 274 14.21 18.53 19.74
N MET A 275 14.48 17.69 18.75
CA MET A 275 14.90 18.09 17.42
C MET A 275 13.80 17.84 16.39
N VAL A 276 13.49 18.85 15.58
CA VAL A 276 12.59 18.72 14.43
C VAL A 276 13.40 18.72 13.14
N THR A 277 13.07 17.82 12.22
CA THR A 277 13.64 17.82 10.86
C THR A 277 12.58 17.47 9.81
N TYR A 278 12.90 17.65 8.54
CA TYR A 278 12.01 17.39 7.41
C TYR A 278 12.67 16.49 6.36
N CYS A 279 13.72 15.78 6.76
CA CYS A 279 14.30 14.68 6.00
C CYS A 279 14.10 13.36 6.77
N ALA A 280 13.46 12.38 6.12
CA ALA A 280 13.26 11.06 6.71
C ALA A 280 14.58 10.37 7.11
N ALA A 281 15.65 10.58 6.34
CA ALA A 281 16.96 10.01 6.63
C ALA A 281 17.62 10.66 7.86
N CYS A 282 17.50 11.99 8.00
CA CYS A 282 17.98 12.70 9.21
C CYS A 282 17.19 12.27 10.45
N ALA A 283 15.86 12.18 10.33
CA ALA A 283 14.99 11.73 11.44
C ALA A 283 15.35 10.30 11.91
N GLU A 284 15.75 9.42 10.98
CA GLU A 284 16.22 8.09 11.32
C GLU A 284 17.60 8.10 11.98
N THR A 285 18.52 8.96 11.54
CA THR A 285 19.87 9.09 12.14
C THR A 285 19.81 9.45 13.62
N TYR A 286 19.00 10.44 13.98
CA TYR A 286 19.01 10.99 15.34
C TYR A 286 18.14 10.22 16.32
N ARG A 287 17.38 9.23 15.84
CA ARG A 287 16.54 8.41 16.71
C ARG A 287 17.42 7.66 17.73
N GLY A 288 17.08 7.80 19.01
CA GLY A 288 17.83 7.19 20.11
C GLY A 288 19.04 8.00 20.57
N LYS A 289 19.37 9.11 19.90
CA LYS A 289 20.39 10.08 20.32
C LYS A 289 19.78 11.33 20.93
N THR A 290 18.66 11.79 20.37
CA THR A 290 17.80 12.83 20.93
C THR A 290 16.35 12.58 20.52
N THR A 291 15.39 13.13 21.27
CA THR A 291 13.98 13.14 20.89
C THR A 291 13.85 13.82 19.53
N THR A 292 13.54 13.05 18.48
CA THR A 292 13.55 13.54 17.10
C THR A 292 12.19 13.36 16.45
N MET A 293 11.68 14.44 15.87
CA MET A 293 10.40 14.49 15.17
C MET A 293 10.61 14.83 13.70
N HIS A 294 9.85 14.18 12.82
CA HIS A 294 9.70 14.68 11.46
C HIS A 294 8.57 15.71 11.42
N VAL A 295 8.72 16.80 10.66
CA VAL A 295 7.70 17.85 10.59
C VAL A 295 6.32 17.32 10.13
N LEU A 296 6.29 16.32 9.24
CA LEU A 296 5.04 15.65 8.84
C LEU A 296 4.40 14.84 9.96
N ASP A 297 5.19 14.32 10.91
CA ASP A 297 4.63 13.63 12.07
C ASP A 297 3.95 14.64 13.00
N LEU A 298 4.59 15.80 13.22
CA LEU A 298 4.02 16.93 13.96
C LEU A 298 2.77 17.51 13.29
N TRP A 299 2.78 17.58 11.95
CA TRP A 299 1.65 18.08 11.19
C TRP A 299 0.45 17.12 11.25
N LEU A 300 0.67 15.81 11.18
CA LEU A 300 -0.39 14.81 11.18
C LEU A 300 -0.94 14.50 12.58
N SER A 301 -0.06 14.37 13.58
CA SER A 301 -0.42 13.94 14.92
C SER A 301 0.51 14.59 15.95
N PRO A 302 0.31 15.88 16.29
CA PRO A 302 1.23 16.64 17.12
C PRO A 302 1.46 16.00 18.49
N GLU A 303 0.40 15.51 19.15
CA GLU A 303 0.49 14.87 20.46
C GLU A 303 1.38 13.60 20.45
N LEU A 304 1.18 12.73 19.45
CA LEU A 304 2.01 11.53 19.29
C LEU A 304 3.46 11.88 18.95
N ALA A 305 3.67 12.91 18.14
CA ALA A 305 5.01 13.36 17.78
C ALA A 305 5.77 13.93 18.98
N LYS A 306 5.13 14.82 19.75
CA LYS A 306 5.70 15.40 20.98
C LYS A 306 6.02 14.32 22.02
N ALA A 307 5.19 13.28 22.11
CA ALA A 307 5.43 12.13 23.00
C ALA A 307 6.49 11.13 22.46
N GLY A 308 7.07 11.34 21.28
CA GLY A 308 8.02 10.41 20.66
C GLY A 308 7.40 9.10 20.19
N ARG A 309 6.06 9.04 20.04
CA ARG A 309 5.26 7.85 19.70
C ARG A 309 4.77 7.84 18.25
N SER A 310 5.36 8.64 17.37
CA SER A 310 5.04 8.66 15.93
C SER A 310 5.21 7.28 15.30
N LYS A 311 4.23 6.87 14.48
CA LYS A 311 4.29 5.60 13.73
C LYS A 311 5.30 5.71 12.60
N VAL A 312 6.51 5.20 12.82
CA VAL A 312 7.57 5.13 11.81
C VAL A 312 8.01 3.69 11.58
N SER A 313 7.79 3.18 10.37
CA SER A 313 8.14 1.80 10.02
C SER A 313 9.61 1.67 9.62
N ARG A 314 10.18 0.47 9.85
CA ARG A 314 11.55 0.10 9.49
C ARG A 314 11.59 -1.01 8.44
N ALA A 315 12.75 -1.23 7.83
CA ALA A 315 12.94 -2.40 6.99
C ALA A 315 12.76 -3.69 7.82
N PRO A 316 12.15 -4.75 7.26
CA PRO A 316 11.66 -4.87 5.89
C PRO A 316 10.24 -4.33 5.65
N PHE A 317 9.49 -3.99 6.71
CA PHE A 317 8.08 -3.52 6.61
C PHE A 317 7.90 -2.26 5.76
N THR A 318 8.92 -1.41 5.65
CA THR A 318 8.91 -0.26 4.74
C THR A 318 8.59 -0.65 3.29
N TYR A 319 9.02 -1.83 2.83
CA TYR A 319 8.70 -2.29 1.48
C TYR A 319 7.24 -2.71 1.34
N LEU A 320 6.69 -3.42 2.33
CA LEU A 320 5.27 -3.77 2.36
C LEU A 320 4.38 -2.53 2.37
N ASN A 321 4.76 -1.50 3.15
CA ASN A 321 4.05 -0.23 3.19
C ASN A 321 4.05 0.49 1.83
N ARG A 322 5.16 0.47 1.09
CA ARG A 322 5.22 1.06 -0.26
C ARG A 322 4.26 0.36 -1.22
N LEU A 323 4.22 -0.97 -1.19
CA LEU A 323 3.31 -1.76 -2.03
C LEU A 323 1.84 -1.52 -1.64
N ALA A 324 1.55 -1.48 -0.34
CA ALA A 324 0.23 -1.19 0.18
C ALA A 324 -0.24 0.23 -0.21
N LEU A 325 0.62 1.24 -0.07
CA LEU A 325 0.31 2.62 -0.45
C LEU A 325 0.10 2.75 -1.96
N LYS A 326 0.96 2.14 -2.77
CA LYS A 326 0.77 2.07 -4.23
C LYS A 326 -0.57 1.43 -4.59
N ARG A 327 -0.93 0.32 -3.94
CA ARG A 327 -2.22 -0.34 -4.16
C ARG A 327 -3.40 0.55 -3.74
N ARG A 328 -3.26 1.29 -2.63
CA ARG A 328 -4.27 2.26 -2.15
C ARG A 328 -4.50 3.36 -3.19
N PHE A 329 -3.44 3.95 -3.74
CA PHE A 329 -3.57 4.95 -4.81
C PHE A 329 -4.15 4.36 -6.10
N ARG A 330 -3.63 3.22 -6.58
CA ARG A 330 -4.13 2.53 -7.77
C ARG A 330 -5.62 2.21 -7.69
N ASN A 331 -6.10 1.81 -6.50
CA ASN A 331 -7.48 1.43 -6.28
C ASN A 331 -8.38 2.59 -5.84
N SER A 332 -7.87 3.83 -5.79
CA SER A 332 -8.66 5.01 -5.38
C SER A 332 -9.77 5.36 -6.37
N GLY A 333 -9.69 4.90 -7.62
CA GLY A 333 -10.63 5.21 -8.69
C GLY A 333 -10.54 6.64 -9.22
N TYR A 334 -9.56 7.43 -8.76
CA TYR A 334 -9.46 8.86 -9.07
C TYR A 334 -8.58 9.17 -10.30
N PHE A 335 -7.64 8.31 -10.66
CA PHE A 335 -6.67 8.57 -11.73
C PHE A 335 -7.17 8.08 -13.09
N ALA A 336 -7.29 8.98 -14.07
CA ALA A 336 -7.68 8.65 -15.44
C ALA A 336 -6.59 7.81 -16.13
N VAL A 337 -5.33 8.21 -15.96
CA VAL A 337 -4.16 7.54 -16.52
C VAL A 337 -3.25 7.08 -15.39
N MET A 338 -2.79 5.84 -15.47
CA MET A 338 -1.84 5.28 -14.53
C MET A 338 -0.68 4.63 -15.27
N ARG A 339 0.53 4.71 -14.73
CA ARG A 339 1.67 3.92 -15.22
C ARG A 339 2.61 3.49 -14.09
N GLU A 340 3.49 2.56 -14.43
CA GLU A 340 4.70 2.27 -13.67
C GLU A 340 5.89 2.75 -14.50
N ARG A 341 7.04 2.99 -13.87
CA ARG A 341 8.24 3.47 -14.58
C ARG A 341 8.61 2.56 -15.76
N GLY A 342 8.86 3.16 -16.92
CA GLY A 342 9.16 2.45 -18.17
C GLY A 342 8.00 1.56 -18.70
N GLY A 343 6.83 1.61 -18.06
CA GLY A 343 5.62 0.94 -18.51
C GLY A 343 4.77 1.84 -19.40
N LYS A 344 3.85 1.22 -20.14
CA LYS A 344 2.83 1.92 -20.91
C LYS A 344 1.73 2.48 -19.99
N ASP A 345 1.06 3.51 -20.47
CA ASP A 345 -0.13 4.05 -19.83
C ASP A 345 -1.25 3.02 -19.80
N VAL A 346 -1.92 2.95 -18.65
CA VAL A 346 -3.05 2.07 -18.40
C VAL A 346 -4.18 2.91 -17.85
N THR A 347 -5.35 2.81 -18.48
CA THR A 347 -6.58 3.45 -18.00
C THR A 347 -7.29 2.54 -16.99
N ILE A 348 -8.19 3.13 -16.21
CA ILE A 348 -9.06 2.37 -15.31
C ILE A 348 -9.83 1.29 -16.08
N GLU A 349 -10.35 1.63 -17.27
CA GLU A 349 -11.14 0.70 -18.07
C GLU A 349 -10.31 -0.50 -18.57
N THR A 350 -9.09 -0.26 -19.05
CA THR A 350 -8.18 -1.33 -19.47
C THR A 350 -7.84 -2.27 -18.30
N THR A 351 -7.54 -1.70 -17.12
CA THR A 351 -7.26 -2.50 -15.91
C THR A 351 -8.45 -3.38 -15.52
N ARG A 352 -9.66 -2.81 -15.63
CA ARG A 352 -10.93 -3.47 -15.34
C ARG A 352 -11.22 -4.62 -16.30
N ARG A 353 -11.05 -4.41 -17.61
CA ARG A 353 -11.23 -5.44 -18.65
C ARG A 353 -10.25 -6.60 -18.47
N ILE A 354 -8.96 -6.30 -18.20
CA ILE A 354 -7.94 -7.31 -17.95
C ILE A 354 -8.29 -8.15 -16.72
N LYS A 355 -8.63 -7.53 -15.58
CA LYS A 355 -9.02 -8.27 -14.36
C LYS A 355 -10.21 -9.19 -14.61
N ALA A 356 -11.27 -8.68 -15.26
CA ALA A 356 -12.46 -9.48 -15.58
C ALA A 356 -12.11 -10.66 -16.51
N ALA A 357 -11.36 -10.42 -17.59
CA ALA A 357 -10.93 -11.48 -18.51
C ALA A 357 -10.06 -12.53 -17.81
N THR A 358 -9.08 -12.12 -16.99
CA THR A 358 -8.26 -13.07 -16.23
C THR A 358 -9.06 -13.89 -15.23
N MET A 359 -10.10 -13.32 -14.61
CA MET A 359 -10.97 -14.04 -13.68
C MET A 359 -11.83 -15.07 -14.41
N VAL A 360 -12.46 -14.68 -15.52
CA VAL A 360 -13.26 -15.60 -16.34
C VAL A 360 -12.39 -16.73 -16.86
N LEU A 361 -11.19 -16.43 -17.36
CA LEU A 361 -10.22 -17.43 -17.81
C LEU A 361 -9.75 -18.33 -16.67
N ALA A 362 -9.48 -17.80 -15.47
CA ALA A 362 -9.06 -18.61 -14.33
C ALA A 362 -10.19 -19.55 -13.85
N ILE A 363 -11.43 -19.09 -13.80
CA ILE A 363 -12.59 -19.92 -13.44
C ILE A 363 -12.84 -20.97 -14.53
N ALA A 364 -12.76 -20.60 -15.81
CA ALA A 364 -12.91 -21.54 -16.92
C ALA A 364 -11.81 -22.60 -16.93
N ALA A 365 -10.55 -22.19 -16.72
CA ALA A 365 -9.41 -23.10 -16.61
C ALA A 365 -9.55 -24.04 -15.39
N ALA A 366 -9.95 -23.52 -14.23
CA ALA A 366 -10.18 -24.34 -13.04
C ALA A 366 -11.33 -25.34 -13.25
N ALA A 367 -12.43 -24.91 -13.89
CA ALA A 367 -13.55 -25.80 -14.21
C ALA A 367 -13.16 -26.85 -15.25
N LEU A 368 -12.37 -26.50 -16.26
CA LEU A 368 -11.85 -27.43 -17.26
C LEU A 368 -10.88 -28.44 -16.64
N LEU A 369 -9.91 -27.99 -15.85
CA LEU A 369 -8.99 -28.86 -15.12
C LEU A 369 -9.73 -29.81 -14.17
N PHE A 370 -10.76 -29.31 -13.47
CA PHE A 370 -11.61 -30.13 -12.61
C PHE A 370 -12.35 -31.21 -13.41
N ARG A 371 -12.90 -30.87 -14.59
CA ARG A 371 -13.55 -31.84 -15.48
C ARG A 371 -12.56 -32.87 -16.02
N LEU A 372 -11.38 -32.44 -16.47
CA LEU A 372 -10.33 -33.31 -17.00
C LEU A 372 -9.75 -34.26 -15.94
N ALA A 373 -9.71 -33.82 -14.68
CA ALA A 373 -9.27 -34.63 -13.55
C ALA A 373 -10.34 -35.62 -13.04
N GLY A 374 -11.42 -35.85 -13.80
CA GLY A 374 -12.48 -36.79 -13.41
C GLY A 374 -13.50 -36.23 -12.41
N GLY A 375 -13.52 -34.92 -12.18
CA GLY A 375 -14.43 -34.27 -11.22
C GLY A 375 -15.93 -34.42 -11.54
N SER A 376 -16.30 -34.90 -12.73
CA SER A 376 -17.67 -35.33 -13.03
C SER A 376 -18.13 -36.47 -12.11
N GLN A 377 -17.21 -37.35 -11.69
CA GLN A 377 -17.49 -38.44 -10.76
C GLN A 377 -17.80 -37.94 -9.34
N VAL A 378 -17.30 -36.76 -8.96
CA VAL A 378 -17.57 -36.15 -7.65
C VAL A 378 -19.05 -35.75 -7.51
N CYS A 379 -19.74 -35.50 -8.63
CA CYS A 379 -21.18 -35.23 -8.65
C CYS A 379 -22.04 -36.52 -8.55
N ASP A 380 -21.44 -37.70 -8.66
CA ASP A 380 -22.13 -38.98 -8.48
C ASP A 380 -21.93 -39.50 -7.05
N PRO A 381 -23.01 -39.64 -6.26
CA PRO A 381 -22.92 -40.18 -4.90
C PRO A 381 -22.25 -41.55 -4.80
N ALA A 382 -22.36 -42.40 -5.84
CA ALA A 382 -21.76 -43.73 -5.84
C ALA A 382 -20.23 -43.68 -6.01
N ALA A 383 -19.75 -42.87 -6.96
CA ALA A 383 -18.32 -42.67 -7.16
C ALA A 383 -17.68 -41.90 -5.99
N LEU A 384 -18.40 -40.95 -5.38
CA LEU A 384 -17.94 -40.28 -4.16
C LEU A 384 -17.82 -41.27 -2.98
N LYS A 385 -18.77 -42.21 -2.84
CA LYS A 385 -18.67 -43.29 -1.85
C LYS A 385 -17.41 -44.13 -2.07
N GLN A 386 -17.13 -44.51 -3.32
CA GLN A 386 -15.96 -45.29 -3.69
C GLN A 386 -14.65 -44.54 -3.43
N MET A 387 -14.60 -43.23 -3.70
CA MET A 387 -13.46 -42.36 -3.39
C MET A 387 -13.15 -42.27 -1.88
N LEU A 388 -14.18 -42.40 -1.04
CA LEU A 388 -14.07 -42.29 0.42
C LEU A 388 -13.82 -43.65 1.10
N GLN A 389 -13.95 -44.76 0.38
CA GLN A 389 -13.63 -46.10 0.89
C GLN A 389 -12.13 -46.21 1.22
N GLY A 390 -11.82 -46.67 2.43
CA GLY A 390 -10.43 -46.81 2.93
C GLY A 390 -9.86 -45.58 3.64
N HIS A 391 -10.58 -44.44 3.68
CA HIS A 391 -10.15 -43.20 4.33
C HIS A 391 -11.18 -42.67 5.35
N GLU A 392 -11.72 -43.55 6.20
CA GLU A 392 -12.87 -43.23 7.08
C GLU A 392 -12.65 -42.02 7.99
N ILE A 393 -11.42 -41.80 8.46
CA ILE A 393 -11.05 -40.65 9.32
C ILE A 393 -10.95 -39.34 8.52
N LEU A 394 -10.46 -39.40 7.27
CA LEU A 394 -10.27 -38.23 6.41
C LEU A 394 -11.50 -37.89 5.55
N ALA A 395 -12.45 -38.82 5.44
CA ALA A 395 -13.63 -38.68 4.60
C ALA A 395 -14.44 -37.39 4.85
N PRO A 396 -14.67 -36.95 6.11
CA PRO A 396 -15.35 -35.67 6.37
C PRO A 396 -14.61 -34.46 5.84
N VAL A 397 -13.29 -34.42 5.98
CA VAL A 397 -12.45 -33.28 5.56
C VAL A 397 -12.44 -33.18 4.04
N ILE A 398 -12.24 -34.32 3.36
CA ILE A 398 -12.27 -34.40 1.89
C ILE A 398 -13.63 -33.94 1.37
N PHE A 399 -14.72 -34.42 1.97
CA PHE A 399 -16.08 -34.01 1.60
C PHE A 399 -16.31 -32.50 1.75
N ILE A 400 -15.91 -31.92 2.88
CA ILE A 400 -16.05 -30.47 3.14
C ILE A 400 -15.28 -29.66 2.09
N LEU A 401 -14.07 -30.07 1.72
CA LEU A 401 -13.26 -29.37 0.72
C LEU A 401 -13.87 -29.48 -0.68
N LEU A 402 -14.35 -30.66 -1.08
CA LEU A 402 -15.02 -30.87 -2.37
C LEU A 402 -16.31 -30.05 -2.48
N TYR A 403 -17.12 -30.04 -1.43
CA TYR A 403 -18.31 -29.20 -1.39
C TYR A 403 -17.91 -27.70 -1.35
N GLY A 404 -16.83 -27.33 -0.67
CA GLY A 404 -16.31 -25.96 -0.69
C GLY A 404 -15.92 -25.47 -2.09
N ILE A 405 -15.39 -26.34 -2.95
CA ILE A 405 -15.00 -25.98 -4.32
C ILE A 405 -16.22 -25.87 -5.25
N THR A 406 -17.29 -26.60 -4.95
CA THR A 406 -18.49 -26.73 -5.81
C THR A 406 -19.10 -25.37 -6.21
N PRO A 407 -19.39 -24.43 -5.28
CA PRO A 407 -19.95 -23.12 -5.64
C PRO A 407 -18.99 -22.24 -6.44
N VAL A 408 -17.68 -22.37 -6.23
CA VAL A 408 -16.64 -21.59 -6.91
C VAL A 408 -16.55 -21.97 -8.39
N LEU A 409 -16.77 -23.26 -8.69
CA LEU A 409 -16.76 -23.80 -10.06
C LEU A 409 -18.15 -23.81 -10.72
N PHE A 410 -19.15 -23.16 -10.09
CA PHE A 410 -20.55 -23.17 -10.55
C PHE A 410 -21.15 -24.58 -10.69
N LEU A 411 -20.67 -25.55 -9.91
CA LEU A 411 -21.20 -26.91 -9.88
C LEU A 411 -22.50 -26.98 -9.05
N PRO A 412 -23.40 -27.94 -9.33
CA PRO A 412 -24.64 -28.10 -8.57
C PRO A 412 -24.36 -28.59 -7.14
N GLY A 413 -24.92 -27.92 -6.13
CA GLY A 413 -24.76 -28.30 -4.72
C GLY A 413 -25.68 -29.43 -4.25
N LEU A 414 -26.79 -29.68 -4.97
CA LEU A 414 -27.78 -30.71 -4.60
C LEU A 414 -27.17 -32.14 -4.53
N PRO A 415 -26.33 -32.58 -5.48
CA PRO A 415 -25.66 -33.88 -5.38
C PRO A 415 -24.81 -34.03 -4.11
N MET A 416 -24.09 -32.97 -3.70
CA MET A 416 -23.29 -32.99 -2.48
C MET A 416 -24.18 -33.13 -1.24
N ALA A 417 -25.31 -32.42 -1.18
CA ALA A 417 -26.25 -32.52 -0.07
C ALA A 417 -26.90 -33.92 0.03
N ILE A 418 -27.21 -34.54 -1.11
CA ILE A 418 -27.71 -35.92 -1.16
C ILE A 418 -26.63 -36.89 -0.67
N ALA A 419 -25.41 -36.77 -1.19
CA ALA A 419 -24.29 -37.61 -0.78
C ALA A 419 -23.98 -37.46 0.73
N ALA A 420 -24.08 -36.26 1.29
CA ALA A 420 -23.87 -36.04 2.72
C ALA A 420 -24.80 -36.90 3.59
N GLY A 421 -26.09 -36.96 3.25
CA GLY A 421 -27.07 -37.76 3.99
C GLY A 421 -26.92 -39.26 3.76
N LEU A 422 -26.55 -39.69 2.55
CA LEU A 422 -26.31 -41.10 2.23
C LEU A 422 -25.03 -41.67 2.87
N LEU A 423 -24.00 -40.84 3.02
CA LEU A 423 -22.67 -41.28 3.47
C LEU A 423 -22.47 -41.13 4.99
N PHE A 424 -22.92 -40.01 5.56
CA PHE A 424 -22.64 -39.65 6.96
C PHE A 424 -23.89 -39.67 7.85
N GLY A 425 -25.06 -39.99 7.28
CA GLY A 425 -26.32 -40.03 8.01
C GLY A 425 -26.89 -38.64 8.35
N PRO A 426 -28.00 -38.58 9.12
CA PRO A 426 -28.78 -37.37 9.30
C PRO A 426 -28.06 -36.29 10.13
N PHE A 427 -27.31 -36.65 11.17
CA PHE A 427 -26.65 -35.68 12.04
C PHE A 427 -25.31 -35.19 11.45
N TRP A 428 -24.37 -36.11 11.21
CA TRP A 428 -23.06 -35.75 10.68
C TRP A 428 -23.11 -35.27 9.23
N GLY A 429 -24.07 -35.75 8.43
CA GLY A 429 -24.35 -35.20 7.11
C GLY A 429 -24.67 -33.71 7.16
N VAL A 430 -25.52 -33.27 8.10
CA VAL A 430 -25.85 -31.84 8.28
C VAL A 430 -24.61 -31.03 8.64
N VAL A 431 -23.82 -31.51 9.61
CA VAL A 431 -22.60 -30.82 10.07
C VAL A 431 -21.61 -30.63 8.91
N TYR A 432 -21.34 -31.67 8.13
CA TYR A 432 -20.36 -31.59 7.05
C TYR A 432 -20.90 -30.81 5.84
N ALA A 433 -22.18 -30.98 5.50
CA ALA A 433 -22.80 -30.26 4.39
C ALA A 433 -22.90 -28.75 4.64
N ILE A 434 -23.34 -28.31 5.84
CA ILE A 434 -23.45 -26.88 6.13
C ILE A 434 -22.06 -26.23 6.18
N THR A 435 -21.06 -26.94 6.69
CA THR A 435 -19.67 -26.46 6.75
C THR A 435 -19.10 -26.31 5.35
N GLY A 436 -19.23 -27.33 4.49
CA GLY A 436 -18.79 -27.28 3.10
C GLY A 436 -19.52 -26.21 2.27
N ALA A 437 -20.84 -26.13 2.38
CA ALA A 437 -21.65 -25.13 1.69
C ALA A 437 -21.28 -23.70 2.12
N THR A 438 -21.06 -23.48 3.42
CA THR A 438 -20.66 -22.16 3.95
C THR A 438 -19.24 -21.81 3.50
N LEU A 439 -18.32 -22.77 3.48
CA LEU A 439 -16.95 -22.59 2.99
C LEU A 439 -16.96 -22.17 1.51
N GLY A 440 -17.73 -22.87 0.66
CA GLY A 440 -17.80 -22.56 -0.76
C GLY A 440 -18.52 -21.27 -1.08
N ALA A 441 -19.59 -20.96 -0.33
CA ALA A 441 -20.25 -19.67 -0.40
C ALA A 441 -19.30 -18.53 -0.02
N SER A 442 -18.46 -18.73 0.99
CA SER A 442 -17.45 -17.78 1.45
C SER A 442 -16.35 -17.59 0.41
N ALA A 443 -15.85 -18.67 -0.17
CA ALA A 443 -14.83 -18.61 -1.22
C ALA A 443 -15.34 -17.83 -2.44
N SER A 444 -16.53 -18.18 -2.95
CA SER A 444 -17.17 -17.50 -4.09
C SER A 444 -17.37 -15.99 -3.84
N PHE A 445 -17.81 -15.65 -2.63
CA PHE A 445 -17.99 -14.26 -2.20
C PHE A 445 -16.66 -13.49 -2.16
N LEU A 446 -15.59 -14.08 -1.62
CA LEU A 446 -14.27 -13.43 -1.55
C LEU A 446 -13.64 -13.29 -2.93
N VAL A 447 -13.80 -14.29 -3.80
CA VAL A 447 -13.39 -14.24 -5.22
C VAL A 447 -14.08 -13.04 -5.88
N ALA A 448 -15.40 -12.94 -5.81
CA ALA A 448 -16.14 -11.81 -6.38
C ALA A 448 -15.71 -10.45 -5.78
N ARG A 449 -15.51 -10.40 -4.46
CA ARG A 449 -15.15 -9.17 -3.74
C ARG A 449 -13.80 -8.60 -4.15
N TYR A 450 -12.78 -9.44 -4.24
CA TYR A 450 -11.42 -8.99 -4.49
C TYR A 450 -11.07 -8.91 -5.98
N LEU A 451 -11.78 -9.65 -6.83
CA LEU A 451 -11.48 -9.73 -8.26
C LEU A 451 -12.48 -8.98 -9.16
N ALA A 452 -13.78 -8.94 -8.81
CA ALA A 452 -14.84 -8.44 -9.70
C ALA A 452 -15.54 -7.16 -9.24
N ARG A 453 -15.56 -6.87 -7.93
CA ARG A 453 -16.32 -5.74 -7.36
C ARG A 453 -15.94 -4.38 -7.93
N ASP A 454 -14.66 -4.13 -8.12
CA ASP A 454 -14.15 -2.87 -8.69
C ASP A 454 -14.59 -2.63 -10.14
N TRP A 455 -14.88 -3.70 -10.89
CA TRP A 455 -15.38 -3.65 -12.26
C TRP A 455 -16.88 -3.33 -12.28
N VAL A 456 -17.67 -4.04 -11.48
CA VAL A 456 -19.14 -3.90 -11.43
C VAL A 456 -19.57 -2.53 -10.89
N THR A 457 -18.96 -2.09 -9.78
CA THR A 457 -19.32 -0.82 -9.11
C THR A 457 -19.22 0.39 -10.05
N ALA A 458 -18.37 0.30 -11.07
CA ALA A 458 -18.14 1.40 -11.97
C ALA A 458 -18.92 1.35 -13.28
N LYS A 459 -19.43 0.18 -13.66
CA LYS A 459 -20.40 0.06 -14.74
C LYS A 459 -21.81 0.40 -14.26
N LEU A 460 -22.04 0.31 -12.94
CA LEU A 460 -23.31 0.52 -12.26
C LEU A 460 -23.21 1.74 -11.32
N SER A 461 -22.88 2.90 -11.88
CA SER A 461 -22.59 4.14 -11.14
C SER A 461 -23.77 5.08 -10.90
N GLY A 462 -24.99 4.71 -11.32
CA GLY A 462 -26.19 5.54 -11.16
C GLY A 462 -26.64 5.71 -9.70
N GLU A 463 -27.37 6.79 -9.40
CA GLU A 463 -27.88 7.10 -8.05
C GLU A 463 -28.71 5.95 -7.43
N MET A 464 -29.49 5.24 -8.26
CA MET A 464 -30.24 4.05 -7.85
C MET A 464 -29.34 2.95 -7.29
N TRP A 465 -28.19 2.70 -7.92
CA TRP A 465 -27.22 1.70 -7.47
C TRP A 465 -26.50 2.13 -6.19
N GLN A 466 -26.16 3.41 -6.05
CA GLN A 466 -25.55 3.93 -4.83
C GLN A 466 -26.51 3.86 -3.64
N ASN A 467 -27.80 4.16 -3.87
CA ASN A 467 -28.83 4.08 -2.84
C ASN A 467 -29.12 2.62 -2.46
N LEU A 468 -29.11 1.71 -3.44
CA LEU A 468 -29.22 0.27 -3.21
C LEU A 468 -28.02 -0.29 -2.43
N ASP A 469 -26.78 0.03 -2.83
CA ASP A 469 -25.56 -0.42 -2.16
C ASP A 469 -25.44 0.13 -0.73
N ARG A 470 -25.94 1.36 -0.47
CA ARG A 470 -26.06 1.92 0.88
C ARG A 470 -27.09 1.18 1.74
N ARG A 471 -28.31 0.94 1.22
CA ARG A 471 -29.35 0.17 1.93
C ARG A 471 -28.90 -1.27 2.21
N VAL A 472 -28.19 -1.88 1.27
CA VAL A 472 -27.58 -3.22 1.42
C VAL A 472 -26.45 -3.20 2.44
N ALA A 473 -25.69 -2.12 2.58
CA ALA A 473 -24.66 -2.00 3.62
C ALA A 473 -25.27 -1.96 5.04
N GLU A 474 -26.38 -1.23 5.21
CA GLU A 474 -27.04 -1.04 6.51
C GLU A 474 -27.83 -2.28 6.98
N GLN A 475 -28.48 -3.00 6.06
CA GLN A 475 -29.33 -4.17 6.39
C GLN A 475 -28.85 -5.49 5.76
N GLY A 476 -27.57 -5.57 5.38
CA GLY A 476 -27.03 -6.66 4.57
C GLY A 476 -27.28 -8.07 5.10
N TRP A 477 -27.26 -8.28 6.42
CA TRP A 477 -27.51 -9.59 7.00
C TRP A 477 -28.97 -10.05 6.81
N LYS A 478 -29.94 -9.12 6.81
CA LYS A 478 -31.37 -9.44 6.59
C LYS A 478 -31.61 -9.90 5.15
N ILE A 479 -30.94 -9.23 4.20
CA ILE A 479 -31.05 -9.57 2.77
C ILE A 479 -30.46 -10.96 2.51
N VAL A 480 -29.30 -11.26 3.10
CA VAL A 480 -28.72 -12.61 3.03
C VAL A 480 -29.64 -13.64 3.69
N ALA A 481 -30.17 -13.34 4.88
CA ALA A 481 -31.10 -14.24 5.59
C ALA A 481 -32.34 -14.59 4.74
N ILE A 482 -33.03 -13.59 4.21
CA ILE A 482 -34.25 -13.76 3.41
C ILE A 482 -33.95 -14.57 2.15
N THR A 483 -32.85 -14.29 1.45
CA THR A 483 -32.49 -15.00 0.21
C THR A 483 -32.00 -16.43 0.45
N ARG A 484 -31.53 -16.78 1.66
CA ARG A 484 -31.23 -18.18 2.03
C ARG A 484 -32.48 -18.96 2.42
N LEU A 485 -33.44 -18.32 3.09
CA LEU A 485 -34.72 -18.95 3.42
C LEU A 485 -35.63 -19.09 2.20
N VAL A 486 -35.57 -18.13 1.28
CA VAL A 486 -36.37 -18.09 0.06
C VAL A 486 -35.43 -18.18 -1.15
N PRO A 487 -35.17 -19.39 -1.68
CA PRO A 487 -34.25 -19.59 -2.80
C PRO A 487 -34.89 -19.15 -4.14
N LEU A 488 -35.08 -17.84 -4.33
CA LEU A 488 -35.58 -17.26 -5.59
C LEU A 488 -34.53 -17.30 -6.71
N PHE A 489 -33.25 -17.34 -6.34
CA PHE A 489 -32.13 -17.24 -7.26
C PHE A 489 -31.16 -18.41 -7.08
N PRO A 490 -30.41 -18.80 -8.12
CA PRO A 490 -29.42 -19.86 -8.04
C PRO A 490 -28.36 -19.57 -6.98
N PHE A 491 -28.09 -20.55 -6.10
CA PHE A 491 -27.16 -20.44 -4.98
C PHE A 491 -25.78 -19.92 -5.40
N ASN A 492 -25.22 -20.46 -6.50
CA ASN A 492 -23.91 -20.09 -7.00
C ASN A 492 -23.87 -18.61 -7.40
N LEU A 493 -24.84 -18.15 -8.20
CA LEU A 493 -24.91 -16.77 -8.66
C LEU A 493 -25.07 -15.78 -7.51
N LEU A 494 -25.91 -16.13 -6.53
CA LEU A 494 -26.17 -15.31 -5.35
C LEU A 494 -24.90 -15.05 -4.52
N ASN A 495 -24.03 -16.06 -4.37
CA ASN A 495 -22.77 -15.93 -3.63
C ASN A 495 -21.82 -14.91 -4.27
N TYR A 496 -21.70 -14.94 -5.61
CA TYR A 496 -20.91 -13.95 -6.35
C TYR A 496 -21.57 -12.57 -6.29
N ALA A 497 -22.90 -12.49 -6.46
CA ALA A 497 -23.64 -11.24 -6.37
C ALA A 497 -23.43 -10.54 -5.02
N PHE A 498 -23.51 -11.27 -3.91
CA PHE A 498 -23.23 -10.70 -2.59
C PHE A 498 -21.79 -10.25 -2.41
N GLY A 499 -20.81 -10.94 -3.01
CA GLY A 499 -19.42 -10.51 -2.97
C GLY A 499 -19.17 -9.15 -3.63
N LEU A 500 -19.99 -8.79 -4.62
CA LEU A 500 -19.97 -7.50 -5.31
C LEU A 500 -20.58 -6.35 -4.48
N THR A 501 -21.38 -6.65 -3.45
CA THR A 501 -22.02 -5.65 -2.58
C THR A 501 -21.13 -5.19 -1.42
N ARG A 502 -21.56 -4.15 -0.67
CA ARG A 502 -20.93 -3.66 0.58
C ARG A 502 -21.09 -4.54 1.82
N ILE A 503 -21.79 -5.68 1.76
CA ILE A 503 -22.07 -6.52 2.94
C ILE A 503 -20.76 -6.96 3.61
N PRO A 504 -20.53 -6.72 4.91
CA PRO A 504 -19.31 -7.17 5.57
C PRO A 504 -19.23 -8.70 5.59
N PHE A 505 -18.04 -9.25 5.39
CA PHE A 505 -17.83 -10.71 5.26
C PHE A 505 -18.40 -11.49 6.44
N ARG A 506 -18.24 -10.97 7.66
CA ARG A 506 -18.78 -11.58 8.89
C ARG A 506 -20.29 -11.76 8.84
N HIS A 507 -21.05 -10.73 8.42
CA HIS A 507 -22.50 -10.82 8.30
C HIS A 507 -22.94 -11.83 7.24
N TYR A 508 -22.20 -11.91 6.13
CA TYR A 508 -22.50 -12.86 5.07
C TYR A 508 -22.31 -14.31 5.53
N VAL A 509 -21.19 -14.61 6.23
CA VAL A 509 -20.88 -15.96 6.71
C VAL A 509 -21.88 -16.40 7.79
N THR A 510 -22.12 -15.57 8.81
CA THR A 510 -23.01 -15.94 9.92
C THR A 510 -24.46 -16.09 9.46
N ALA A 511 -24.95 -15.18 8.62
CA ALA A 511 -26.29 -15.30 8.06
C ALA A 511 -26.41 -16.51 7.13
N SER A 512 -25.42 -16.78 6.29
CA SER A 512 -25.48 -17.97 5.42
C SER A 512 -25.49 -19.26 6.24
N PHE A 513 -24.63 -19.39 7.24
CA PHE A 513 -24.58 -20.58 8.10
C PHE A 513 -25.92 -20.81 8.82
N LEU A 514 -26.50 -19.78 9.44
CA LEU A 514 -27.71 -19.91 10.24
C LEU A 514 -28.96 -20.16 9.39
N PHE A 515 -29.14 -19.39 8.31
CA PHE A 515 -30.38 -19.40 7.54
C PHE A 515 -30.42 -20.46 6.44
N MET A 516 -29.29 -21.10 6.10
CA MET A 516 -29.29 -22.32 5.27
C MET A 516 -29.59 -23.58 6.08
N LEU A 517 -29.41 -23.54 7.40
CA LEU A 517 -29.49 -24.72 8.27
C LEU A 517 -30.84 -25.44 8.22
N PRO A 518 -32.02 -24.77 8.24
CA PRO A 518 -33.30 -25.46 8.20
C PRO A 518 -33.51 -26.26 6.91
N ALA A 519 -33.19 -25.66 5.76
CA ALA A 519 -33.26 -26.33 4.46
C ALA A 519 -32.24 -27.49 4.37
N CYS A 520 -31.03 -27.28 4.89
CA CYS A 520 -29.98 -28.29 4.94
C CYS A 520 -30.42 -29.53 5.74
N ILE A 521 -30.99 -29.33 6.93
CA ILE A 521 -31.55 -30.41 7.77
C ILE A 521 -32.64 -31.17 7.01
N ALA A 522 -33.59 -30.44 6.42
CA ALA A 522 -34.71 -31.04 5.69
C ALA A 522 -34.24 -31.96 4.55
N PHE A 523 -33.34 -31.47 3.71
CA PHE A 523 -32.80 -32.22 2.58
C PHE A 523 -31.97 -33.43 3.01
N ILE A 524 -31.19 -33.32 4.09
CA ILE A 524 -30.28 -34.39 4.53
C ILE A 524 -31.02 -35.49 5.30
N VAL A 525 -31.99 -35.12 6.13
CA VAL A 525 -32.89 -36.10 6.78
C VAL A 525 -33.68 -36.87 5.73
N PHE A 526 -34.17 -36.18 4.70
CA PHE A 526 -34.84 -36.83 3.57
C PHE A 526 -33.90 -37.76 2.80
N SER A 527 -32.72 -37.30 2.40
CA SER A 527 -31.78 -38.09 1.60
C SER A 527 -31.22 -39.30 2.34
N SER A 528 -30.95 -39.19 3.65
CA SER A 528 -30.50 -40.32 4.49
C SER A 528 -31.53 -41.44 4.61
N SER A 529 -32.82 -41.13 4.40
CA SER A 529 -33.93 -42.09 4.48
C SER A 529 -34.27 -42.74 3.12
N LEU A 530 -33.71 -42.23 2.02
CA LEU A 530 -33.98 -42.70 0.67
C LEU A 530 -33.66 -44.21 0.44
N PRO A 531 -32.57 -44.78 0.99
CA PRO A 531 -32.29 -46.21 0.84
C PRO A 531 -33.30 -47.13 1.53
N GLN A 532 -34.00 -46.65 2.56
CA GLN A 532 -35.01 -47.43 3.30
C GLN A 532 -36.34 -47.44 2.54
N LEU A 533 -36.70 -46.32 1.91
CA LEU A 533 -37.85 -46.19 1.03
C LEU A 533 -37.76 -47.12 -0.18
N LEU A 534 -36.58 -47.21 -0.81
CA LEU A 534 -36.32 -48.13 -1.93
C LEU A 534 -36.44 -49.62 -1.52
N LYS A 535 -36.32 -49.93 -0.24
CA LYS A 535 -36.53 -51.26 0.35
C LYS A 535 -37.96 -51.49 0.85
N GLY A 536 -38.91 -50.61 0.50
CA GLY A 536 -40.33 -50.71 0.86
C GLY A 536 -40.67 -50.36 2.30
N LYS A 537 -39.74 -49.79 3.09
CA LYS A 537 -39.96 -49.41 4.49
C LYS A 537 -40.03 -47.89 4.62
N ALA A 538 -41.20 -47.35 4.92
CA ALA A 538 -41.37 -45.93 5.18
C ALA A 538 -40.96 -45.61 6.63
N SER A 539 -39.87 -44.86 6.82
CA SER A 539 -39.43 -44.43 8.15
C SER A 539 -40.09 -43.10 8.56
N PRO A 540 -40.35 -42.86 9.86
CA PRO A 540 -40.86 -41.57 10.34
C PRO A 540 -39.97 -40.38 9.94
N ALA A 541 -38.66 -40.61 9.80
CA ALA A 541 -37.69 -39.61 9.35
C ALA A 541 -37.93 -39.16 7.90
N LEU A 542 -38.42 -40.04 7.02
CA LEU A 542 -38.79 -39.69 5.65
C LEU A 542 -39.95 -38.70 5.61
N PHE A 543 -41.00 -38.96 6.39
CA PHE A 543 -42.17 -38.07 6.48
C PHE A 543 -41.81 -36.76 7.16
N ALA A 544 -40.98 -36.78 8.20
CA ALA A 544 -40.48 -35.56 8.85
C ALA A 544 -39.62 -34.72 7.89
N GLY A 545 -38.74 -35.34 7.12
CA GLY A 545 -37.93 -34.66 6.10
C GLY A 545 -38.78 -34.07 4.98
N ALA A 546 -39.73 -34.84 4.43
CA ALA A 546 -40.64 -34.39 3.38
C ALA A 546 -41.57 -33.26 3.85
N ALA A 547 -42.11 -33.36 5.07
CA ALA A 547 -42.92 -32.31 5.69
C ALA A 547 -42.11 -31.03 5.93
N LEU A 548 -40.84 -31.15 6.34
CA LEU A 548 -39.96 -30.01 6.54
C LEU A 548 -39.57 -29.33 5.22
N ILE A 549 -39.31 -30.10 4.16
CA ILE A 549 -39.08 -29.57 2.80
C ILE A 549 -40.34 -28.83 2.33
N ALA A 550 -41.52 -29.45 2.45
CA ALA A 550 -42.79 -28.82 2.07
C ALA A 550 -43.04 -27.52 2.87
N ALA A 551 -42.77 -27.53 4.18
CA ALA A 551 -42.90 -26.34 5.02
C ALA A 551 -41.96 -25.21 4.56
N VAL A 552 -40.69 -25.53 4.26
CA VAL A 552 -39.71 -24.55 3.76
C VAL A 552 -40.10 -24.02 2.37
N MET A 553 -40.61 -24.87 1.47
CA MET A 553 -41.06 -24.45 0.13
C MET A 553 -42.37 -23.65 0.14
N LEU A 554 -43.25 -23.87 1.13
CA LEU A 554 -44.52 -23.15 1.28
C LEU A 554 -44.39 -21.84 2.06
N LEU A 555 -43.34 -21.69 2.87
CA LEU A 555 -43.05 -20.47 3.66
C LEU A 555 -43.02 -19.17 2.82
N PRO A 556 -42.41 -19.15 1.60
CA PRO A 556 -42.44 -17.99 0.72
C PRO A 556 -43.82 -17.67 0.15
N ALA A 557 -44.62 -18.70 -0.16
CA ALA A 557 -45.97 -18.55 -0.69
C ALA A 557 -46.94 -18.02 0.38
N TRP A 558 -46.78 -18.53 1.61
CA TRP A 558 -47.52 -18.06 2.79
C TRP A 558 -47.17 -16.62 3.16
N TYR A 559 -45.88 -16.27 3.14
CA TYR A 559 -45.43 -14.89 3.37
C TYR A 559 -45.94 -13.93 2.29
N ARG A 560 -45.90 -14.32 1.01
CA ARG A 560 -46.45 -13.50 -0.10
C ARG A 560 -47.94 -13.22 0.06
N LYS A 561 -48.74 -14.20 0.52
CA LYS A 561 -50.18 -14.03 0.79
C LYS A 561 -50.50 -13.06 1.93
N ARG A 562 -49.57 -12.83 2.86
CA ARG A 562 -49.75 -11.89 3.99
C ARG A 562 -49.09 -10.53 3.79
N ALA A 563 -48.18 -10.42 2.81
CA ALA A 563 -47.40 -9.20 2.55
C ALA A 563 -47.98 -8.32 1.43
N THR A 564 -49.00 -8.79 0.71
CA THR A 564 -49.87 -7.95 -0.13
C THR A 564 -51.00 -7.39 0.76
N PRO A 565 -51.18 -6.06 0.86
CA PRO A 565 -52.32 -5.48 1.55
C PRO A 565 -53.65 -5.88 0.90
#